data_AF-A0AAZ1Y396-F1
#
_entry.id   AF-A0AAZ1Y396-F1
#
_cell.length_a   1.000
_cell.length_b   1.000
_cell.length_c   1.000
_cell.angle_alpha   90.00
_cell.angle_beta   90.00
_cell.angle_gamma   90.00
#
_symmetry.space_group_name_H-M   'P 1'
#
loop_
_entity.id
_entity.type
_entity.pdbx_description
1 polymer ?
#
loop_
_entity_poly.entity_id
_entity_poly.type
_entity_poly.pdbx_seq_one_letter_code
_entity_poly.pdbx_strand_id
1 'polypeptide(L)'
;MNEIHLVKHSLYNVSNTYGERIFFIVPATQDAVSRMWFEPFAEHTVNASWVAVQELEQLGLGEAVDLYVCEVPVEYQAVKLLLPSLWKGHQPQLVVHVGVSGLATTVTLEQCAHNKGYTRPDNCSFCPYSQCCVVNGPDCIKSILDMDTICKRVNDAGIGITVSTSEDAGRYLCDYTYYTSLHLGKGRAAFVHVPPLGRPYSGKDLGRGLQAVIQEMLKLLEGSHSEEAQKGTKHSSDKP
;
A
#
# COMPACT_ATOMS: atom_id res chain seq x y z
N MET A 1 6.12 -23.63 16.38
CA MET A 1 5.39 -23.57 15.09
C MET A 1 4.45 -22.39 15.23
N ASN A 2 4.81 -21.23 14.67
CA ASN A 2 3.94 -20.05 14.74
C ASN A 2 2.92 -20.17 13.61
N GLU A 3 1.67 -20.45 13.97
CA GLU A 3 0.54 -20.36 13.05
C GLU A 3 0.30 -18.90 12.69
N ILE A 4 0.68 -18.54 11.47
CA ILE A 4 0.23 -17.31 10.81
C ILE A 4 -1.28 -17.40 10.71
N HIS A 5 -2.00 -16.61 11.51
CA HIS A 5 -3.44 -16.46 11.38
C HIS A 5 -3.75 -15.70 10.08
N LEU A 6 -3.92 -16.44 8.99
CA LEU A 6 -4.60 -15.98 7.79
C LEU A 6 -6.07 -15.72 8.18
N VAL A 7 -6.44 -14.46 8.39
CA VAL A 7 -7.85 -14.09 8.49
C VAL A 7 -8.50 -14.38 7.14
N LYS A 8 -9.22 -15.51 7.06
CA LYS A 8 -10.02 -15.90 5.90
C LYS A 8 -11.35 -15.17 5.92
N HIS A 9 -11.53 -14.16 5.08
CA HIS A 9 -12.80 -13.73 4.48
C HIS A 9 -12.37 -12.93 3.22
N SER A 10 -12.81 -13.15 1.98
CA SER A 10 -13.98 -13.79 1.39
C SER A 10 -13.53 -14.33 0.00
N LEU A 11 -13.38 -15.66 -0.15
CA LEU A 11 -13.25 -16.30 -1.47
C LEU A 11 -14.66 -16.43 -2.06
N TYR A 12 -15.23 -15.35 -2.58
CA TYR A 12 -16.48 -15.42 -3.34
C TYR A 12 -16.18 -15.26 -4.83
N ASN A 13 -16.48 -16.34 -5.56
CA ASN A 13 -16.52 -16.51 -7.02
C ASN A 13 -15.25 -16.16 -7.81
N VAL A 14 -14.54 -17.23 -8.22
CA VAL A 14 -13.71 -17.21 -9.41
C VAL A 14 -14.65 -17.20 -10.63
N SER A 15 -15.06 -16.02 -11.09
CA SER A 15 -15.50 -15.83 -12.47
C SER A 15 -14.28 -15.47 -13.31
N ASN A 16 -13.97 -16.32 -14.27
CA ASN A 16 -12.86 -16.16 -15.20
C ASN A 16 -13.13 -14.99 -16.15
N THR A 17 -12.73 -13.76 -15.78
CA THR A 17 -12.76 -12.58 -16.66
C THR A 17 -11.60 -11.62 -16.35
N TYR A 18 -11.13 -10.95 -17.40
CA TYR A 18 -9.91 -10.15 -17.53
C TYR A 18 -9.90 -8.82 -16.73
N GLY A 19 -10.17 -8.87 -15.42
CA GLY A 19 -10.16 -7.70 -14.53
C GLY A 19 -8.77 -7.34 -13.99
N GLU A 20 -8.57 -6.06 -13.65
CA GLU A 20 -7.34 -5.58 -13.05
C GLU A 20 -7.24 -5.99 -11.57
N ARG A 21 -6.11 -6.54 -11.14
CA ARG A 21 -5.95 -7.12 -9.79
C ARG A 21 -5.14 -6.21 -8.87
N ILE A 22 -5.80 -5.66 -7.84
CA ILE A 22 -5.18 -4.79 -6.84
C ILE A 22 -5.20 -5.45 -5.46
N PHE A 23 -4.05 -5.44 -4.79
CA PHE A 23 -3.92 -6.00 -3.45
C PHE A 23 -3.72 -4.91 -2.44
N PHE A 24 -4.61 -4.87 -1.45
CA PHE A 24 -4.45 -4.05 -0.28
C PHE A 24 -3.73 -4.82 0.77
N ILE A 25 -2.70 -4.18 1.30
CA ILE A 25 -1.98 -4.68 2.43
C ILE A 25 -2.18 -3.69 3.57
N VAL A 26 -2.87 -4.16 4.59
CA VAL A 26 -3.25 -3.36 5.77
C VAL A 26 -2.57 -3.95 6.98
N PRO A 27 -1.91 -3.19 7.85
CA PRO A 27 -1.27 -3.78 9.01
C PRO A 27 -2.28 -4.23 10.09
N ALA A 28 -2.13 -5.49 10.50
CA ALA A 28 -2.23 -6.02 11.88
C ALA A 28 -2.56 -5.06 13.02
N THR A 29 -3.79 -4.87 13.50
CA THR A 29 -3.94 -4.37 14.89
C THR A 29 -3.89 -5.50 15.90
N GLN A 30 -3.03 -5.35 16.91
CA GLN A 30 -2.91 -6.26 18.04
C GLN A 30 -3.72 -5.71 19.22
N ASP A 31 -4.84 -6.34 19.54
CA ASP A 31 -5.37 -6.27 20.91
C ASP A 31 -4.63 -7.31 21.76
N ALA A 32 -4.07 -6.81 22.87
CA ALA A 32 -3.50 -7.51 24.03
C ALA A 32 -1.97 -7.82 24.05
N VAL A 33 -1.31 -7.03 24.92
CA VAL A 33 -0.05 -7.25 25.67
C VAL A 33 1.25 -6.89 24.91
N SER A 34 2.02 -5.83 25.22
CA SER A 34 2.19 -5.04 26.45
C SER A 34 2.60 -3.58 26.20
N ARG A 35 2.06 -2.67 27.01
CA ARG A 35 2.49 -1.26 27.16
C ARG A 35 3.86 -1.16 27.83
N MET A 36 4.75 -0.33 27.28
CA MET A 36 5.71 0.56 27.97
C MET A 36 6.16 1.56 26.89
N TRP A 37 5.90 2.86 26.93
CA TRP A 37 5.49 3.77 27.99
C TRP A 37 5.01 5.06 27.30
N PHE A 38 3.74 5.44 27.47
CA PHE A 38 3.25 6.80 27.75
C PHE A 38 1.77 6.69 28.18
N GLU A 39 1.41 7.53 29.14
CA GLU A 39 0.15 7.60 29.88
C GLU A 39 -1.09 7.98 29.01
N PRO A 40 -2.33 7.86 29.53
CA PRO A 40 -3.50 7.44 28.75
C PRO A 40 -4.09 8.56 27.89
N PHE A 41 -4.46 8.23 26.66
CA PHE A 41 -5.39 9.04 25.87
C PHE A 41 -6.58 8.19 25.42
N ALA A 42 -7.75 8.79 25.57
CA ALA A 42 -9.09 8.24 25.57
C ALA A 42 -9.51 7.38 24.34
N GLU A 43 -10.14 6.24 24.66
CA GLU A 43 -11.39 5.69 24.09
C GLU A 43 -11.54 5.21 22.64
N HIS A 44 -10.52 5.08 21.78
CA HIS A 44 -10.71 4.32 20.50
C HIS A 44 -9.48 3.50 20.04
N THR A 45 -9.54 2.16 20.10
CA THR A 45 -8.54 1.17 19.63
C THR A 45 -8.74 0.74 18.16
N VAL A 46 -9.16 1.65 17.28
CA VAL A 46 -9.48 1.31 15.88
C VAL A 46 -8.40 1.85 14.94
N ASN A 47 -7.77 0.99 14.15
CA ASN A 47 -6.79 1.42 13.15
C ASN A 47 -7.49 2.10 11.96
N ALA A 48 -7.15 3.37 11.75
CA ALA A 48 -7.69 4.20 10.68
C ALA A 48 -7.48 3.60 9.29
N SER A 49 -6.34 2.93 9.05
CA SER A 49 -6.08 2.30 7.75
C SER A 49 -7.03 1.13 7.49
N TRP A 50 -7.37 0.36 8.51
CA TRP A 50 -8.33 -0.73 8.40
C TRP A 50 -9.74 -0.22 8.10
N VAL A 51 -10.20 0.79 8.85
CA VAL A 51 -11.52 1.39 8.60
C VAL A 51 -11.60 2.00 7.20
N ALA A 52 -10.57 2.71 6.77
CA ALA A 52 -10.53 3.31 5.43
C ALA A 52 -10.62 2.24 4.33
N VAL A 53 -9.96 1.09 4.50
CA VAL A 53 -10.02 -0.02 3.54
C VAL A 53 -11.36 -0.74 3.57
N GLN A 54 -11.99 -0.90 4.73
CA GLN A 54 -13.36 -1.45 4.82
C GLN A 54 -14.39 -0.55 4.12
N GLU A 55 -14.27 0.77 4.28
CA GLU A 55 -15.13 1.74 3.60
C GLU A 55 -14.88 1.70 2.08
N LEU A 56 -13.62 1.55 1.65
CA LEU A 56 -13.28 1.36 0.24
C LEU A 56 -13.87 0.06 -0.34
N GLU A 57 -13.80 -1.05 0.39
CA GLU A 57 -14.37 -2.33 -0.05
C GLU A 57 -15.88 -2.22 -0.28
N GLN A 58 -16.59 -1.48 0.58
CA GLN A 58 -18.02 -1.19 0.41
C GLN A 58 -18.31 -0.29 -0.80
N LEU A 59 -17.44 0.68 -1.08
CA LEU A 59 -17.57 1.59 -2.22
C LEU A 59 -17.23 0.92 -3.55
N GLY A 60 -16.29 -0.04 -3.55
CA GLY A 60 -15.75 -0.70 -4.73
C GLY A 60 -14.86 0.19 -5.60
N LEU A 61 -14.20 -0.41 -6.59
CA LEU A 61 -13.35 0.30 -7.57
C LEU A 61 -13.90 0.24 -9.01
N GLY A 62 -15.13 -0.27 -9.17
CA GLY A 62 -15.75 -0.55 -10.47
C GLY A 62 -15.69 -2.04 -10.84
N GLU A 63 -16.51 -2.46 -11.80
CA GLU A 63 -16.67 -3.89 -12.16
C GLU A 63 -15.44 -4.51 -12.83
N ALA A 64 -14.52 -3.67 -13.35
CA ALA A 64 -13.30 -4.14 -14.01
C ALA A 64 -12.14 -4.42 -13.04
N VAL A 65 -12.31 -4.16 -11.74
CA VAL A 65 -11.23 -4.25 -10.75
C VAL A 65 -11.55 -5.32 -9.71
N ASP A 66 -10.72 -6.35 -9.65
CA ASP A 66 -10.77 -7.36 -8.60
C ASP A 66 -9.95 -6.89 -7.39
N LEU A 67 -10.68 -6.59 -6.32
CA LEU A 67 -10.13 -6.09 -5.06
C LEU A 67 -9.83 -7.25 -4.09
N TYR A 68 -8.58 -7.38 -3.67
CA TYR A 68 -8.18 -8.31 -2.62
C TYR A 68 -7.60 -7.55 -1.42
N VAL A 69 -8.11 -7.82 -0.23
CA VAL A 69 -7.64 -7.20 1.03
C VAL A 69 -6.94 -8.26 1.88
N CYS A 70 -5.74 -7.96 2.33
CA CYS A 70 -4.96 -8.81 3.22
C CYS A 70 -4.41 -8.00 4.39
N GLU A 71 -4.61 -8.50 5.60
CA GLU A 71 -3.97 -7.94 6.78
C GLU A 71 -2.55 -8.50 6.95
N VAL A 72 -1.57 -7.65 7.22
CA VAL A 72 -0.16 -7.99 7.35
C VAL A 72 0.31 -7.73 8.78
N PRO A 73 0.89 -8.71 9.48
CA PRO A 73 1.39 -8.51 10.82
C PRO A 73 2.49 -7.44 10.86
N VAL A 74 2.56 -6.70 11.97
CA VAL A 74 3.65 -5.73 12.25
C VAL A 74 4.88 -6.50 12.72
N GLU A 75 5.41 -7.36 11.85
CA GLU A 75 6.51 -8.29 12.10
C GLU A 75 7.37 -8.46 10.85
N TYR A 76 8.68 -8.20 10.95
CA TYR A 76 9.57 -8.22 9.78
C TYR A 76 9.62 -9.60 9.12
N GLN A 77 9.62 -10.66 9.94
CA GLN A 77 9.69 -12.03 9.45
C GLN A 77 8.40 -12.46 8.76
N ALA A 78 7.23 -12.02 9.26
CA ALA A 78 5.95 -12.28 8.61
C ALA A 78 5.90 -11.63 7.22
N VAL A 79 6.31 -10.37 7.11
CA VAL A 79 6.38 -9.64 5.82
C VAL A 79 7.26 -10.38 4.81
N LYS A 80 8.46 -10.84 5.24
CA LYS A 80 9.39 -11.60 4.37
C LYS A 80 8.79 -12.88 3.80
N LEU A 81 7.86 -13.53 4.51
CA LEU A 81 7.26 -14.80 4.09
C LEU A 81 5.95 -14.59 3.31
N LEU A 82 5.15 -13.64 3.74
CA LEU A 82 3.81 -13.40 3.21
C LEU A 82 3.85 -12.72 1.84
N LEU A 83 4.63 -11.63 1.68
CA LEU A 83 4.64 -10.85 0.44
C LEU A 83 5.05 -11.67 -0.79
N PRO A 84 6.14 -12.47 -0.78
CA PRO A 84 6.49 -13.29 -1.94
C PRO A 84 5.38 -14.27 -2.32
N SER A 85 4.68 -14.82 -1.32
CA SER A 85 3.56 -15.75 -1.53
C SER A 85 2.37 -15.07 -2.18
N LEU A 86 2.01 -13.86 -1.74
CA LEU A 86 0.92 -13.06 -2.33
C LEU A 86 1.24 -12.66 -3.78
N TRP A 87 2.44 -12.12 -4.03
CA TRP A 87 2.89 -11.75 -5.37
C TRP A 87 2.89 -12.95 -6.34
N LYS A 88 3.36 -14.12 -5.88
CA LYS A 88 3.39 -15.34 -6.69
C LYS A 88 1.98 -15.91 -6.92
N GLY A 89 1.15 -15.95 -5.88
CA GLY A 89 -0.18 -16.57 -5.93
C GLY A 89 -1.19 -15.80 -6.76
N HIS A 90 -1.10 -14.46 -6.75
CA HIS A 90 -2.12 -13.62 -7.37
C HIS A 90 -1.64 -12.82 -8.58
N GLN A 91 -0.33 -12.67 -8.78
CA GLN A 91 0.25 -11.89 -9.88
C GLN A 91 -0.48 -10.55 -10.11
N PRO A 92 -0.46 -9.66 -9.10
CA PRO A 92 -1.18 -8.40 -9.17
C PRO A 92 -0.53 -7.41 -10.12
N GLN A 93 -1.33 -6.50 -10.68
CA GLN A 93 -0.81 -5.38 -11.47
C GLN A 93 -0.27 -4.26 -10.57
N LEU A 94 -0.85 -4.10 -9.38
CA LEU A 94 -0.45 -3.12 -8.39
C LEU A 94 -0.74 -3.65 -6.97
N VAL A 95 0.18 -3.41 -6.04
CA VAL A 95 -0.04 -3.60 -4.60
C VAL A 95 -0.09 -2.24 -3.92
N VAL A 96 -1.17 -1.93 -3.21
CA VAL A 96 -1.35 -0.69 -2.47
C VAL A 96 -1.31 -0.99 -0.98
N HIS A 97 -0.33 -0.46 -0.28
CA HIS A 97 -0.25 -0.53 1.17
C HIS A 97 -0.97 0.66 1.77
N VAL A 98 -1.70 0.46 2.87
CA VAL A 98 -2.34 1.55 3.60
C VAL A 98 -1.94 1.46 5.07
N GLY A 99 -1.30 2.51 5.58
CA GLY A 99 -0.87 2.60 6.97
C GLY A 99 -1.42 3.85 7.64
N VAL A 100 -1.58 3.83 8.97
CA VAL A 100 -1.91 5.03 9.73
C VAL A 100 -0.64 5.77 10.14
N SER A 101 -0.63 7.09 9.99
CA SER A 101 0.40 7.95 10.57
C SER A 101 -0.25 8.87 11.59
N GLY A 102 0.18 8.76 12.85
CA GLY A 102 -0.37 9.57 13.96
C GLY A 102 -0.12 11.07 13.85
N LEU A 103 0.82 11.47 12.98
CA LEU A 103 1.17 12.87 12.73
C LEU A 103 0.57 13.42 11.43
N ALA A 104 0.05 12.54 10.57
CA ALA A 104 -0.52 12.97 9.30
C ALA A 104 -1.81 13.76 9.52
N THR A 105 -1.95 14.83 8.74
CA THR A 105 -3.16 15.66 8.66
C THR A 105 -3.82 15.57 7.28
N THR A 106 -3.18 14.85 6.34
CA THR A 106 -3.62 14.65 4.96
C THR A 106 -3.43 13.19 4.58
N VAL A 107 -4.09 12.73 3.53
CA VAL A 107 -3.77 11.44 2.91
C VAL A 107 -2.43 11.60 2.18
N THR A 108 -1.41 10.84 2.55
CA THR A 108 -0.03 11.03 2.07
C THR A 108 0.38 9.87 1.16
N LEU A 109 0.83 10.19 -0.05
CA LEU A 109 1.33 9.22 -1.03
C LEU A 109 2.85 9.13 -0.93
N GLU A 110 3.37 7.96 -0.60
CA GLU A 110 4.81 7.75 -0.49
C GLU A 110 5.43 7.48 -1.87
N GLN A 111 6.34 8.35 -2.29
CA GLN A 111 7.01 8.29 -3.58
C GLN A 111 8.02 7.13 -3.66
N CYS A 112 8.64 6.80 -2.53
CA CYS A 112 9.71 5.81 -2.47
C CYS A 112 9.79 5.10 -1.12
N ALA A 113 10.54 4.00 -1.11
CA ALA A 113 10.90 3.28 0.11
C ALA A 113 12.40 3.05 0.18
N HIS A 114 12.92 2.83 1.39
CA HIS A 114 14.36 2.74 1.64
C HIS A 114 14.77 1.34 2.04
N ASN A 115 15.99 0.93 1.71
CA ASN A 115 16.43 -0.42 2.02
C ASN A 115 17.06 -0.55 3.41
N LYS A 116 17.42 0.55 4.07
CA LYS A 116 18.30 0.54 5.25
C LYS A 116 17.73 1.42 6.36
N GLY A 117 18.10 1.11 7.60
CA GLY A 117 17.76 1.91 8.79
C GLY A 117 16.77 1.23 9.73
N TYR A 118 16.50 -0.07 9.54
CA TYR A 118 15.56 -0.83 10.37
C TYR A 118 16.20 -1.25 11.69
N THR A 119 16.17 -0.36 12.67
CA THR A 119 16.74 -0.56 14.02
C THR A 119 15.67 -0.71 15.10
N ARG A 120 14.41 -0.34 14.79
CA ARG A 120 13.28 -0.40 15.73
C ARG A 120 12.70 -1.82 15.81
N PRO A 121 12.54 -2.38 17.03
CA PRO A 121 11.91 -3.69 17.24
C PRO A 121 10.46 -3.71 16.77
N ASP A 122 10.07 -4.82 16.16
CA ASP A 122 8.69 -5.13 15.81
C ASP A 122 7.88 -5.65 17.02
N ASN A 123 6.63 -6.07 16.79
CA ASN A 123 5.75 -6.55 17.87
C ASN A 123 6.25 -7.86 18.52
N CYS A 124 7.14 -8.59 17.86
CA CYS A 124 7.83 -9.76 18.41
C CYS A 124 9.20 -9.41 19.02
N SER A 125 9.47 -8.12 19.27
CA SER A 125 10.76 -7.61 19.76
C SER A 125 11.94 -7.95 18.83
N PHE A 126 11.69 -8.12 17.53
CA PHE A 126 12.70 -8.49 16.54
C PHE A 126 13.11 -7.28 15.67
N CYS A 127 14.39 -7.22 15.30
CA CYS A 127 14.93 -6.32 14.29
C CYS A 127 15.74 -7.11 13.25
N PRO A 128 15.74 -6.71 11.96
CA PRO A 128 16.63 -7.30 10.97
C PRO A 128 18.09 -7.09 11.37
N TYR A 129 18.87 -8.17 11.51
CA TYR A 129 20.28 -8.08 11.90
C TYR A 129 21.11 -7.21 10.94
N SER A 130 20.86 -7.32 9.63
CA SER A 130 21.50 -6.52 8.60
C SER A 130 21.06 -5.05 8.60
N GLN A 131 20.06 -4.68 9.40
CA GLN A 131 19.38 -3.38 9.40
C GLN A 131 18.86 -2.96 8.02
N CYS A 132 18.73 -3.94 7.10
CA CYS A 132 18.28 -3.73 5.74
C CYS A 132 17.15 -4.69 5.36
N CYS A 133 16.33 -4.30 4.38
CA CYS A 133 15.21 -5.09 3.90
C CYS A 133 15.68 -6.23 2.99
N VAL A 134 16.43 -5.89 1.95
CA VAL A 134 17.01 -6.81 0.97
C VAL A 134 18.51 -6.63 0.92
N VAL A 135 19.26 -7.69 1.22
CA VAL A 135 20.72 -7.69 1.13
C VAL A 135 21.13 -7.41 -0.32
N ASN A 136 22.03 -6.44 -0.52
CA ASN A 136 22.46 -5.94 -1.83
C ASN A 136 21.36 -5.34 -2.72
N GLY A 137 20.19 -5.01 -2.15
CA GLY A 137 19.15 -4.26 -2.85
C GLY A 137 19.51 -2.77 -3.02
N PRO A 138 18.86 -2.06 -3.96
CA PRO A 138 19.03 -0.61 -4.13
C PRO A 138 18.76 0.15 -2.84
N ASP A 139 19.46 1.28 -2.58
CA ASP A 139 19.24 2.02 -1.33
C ASP A 139 17.82 2.61 -1.21
N CYS A 140 17.22 2.94 -2.35
CA CYS A 140 15.88 3.48 -2.46
C CYS A 140 15.22 2.95 -3.74
N ILE A 141 13.93 2.63 -3.69
CA ILE A 141 13.13 2.25 -4.86
C ILE A 141 11.93 3.21 -4.94
N LYS A 142 11.71 3.80 -6.11
CA LYS A 142 10.51 4.62 -6.39
C LYS A 142 9.41 3.73 -6.98
N SER A 143 8.16 4.10 -6.73
CA SER A 143 7.04 3.53 -7.49
C SER A 143 7.18 3.88 -8.98
N ILE A 144 6.63 3.05 -9.87
CA ILE A 144 6.47 3.43 -11.29
C ILE A 144 5.38 4.49 -11.49
N LEU A 145 4.55 4.72 -10.46
CA LEU A 145 3.49 5.70 -10.47
C LEU A 145 4.03 7.09 -10.14
N ASP A 146 3.62 8.08 -10.93
CA ASP A 146 3.87 9.50 -10.63
C ASP A 146 2.89 9.97 -9.54
N MET A 147 3.35 9.91 -8.29
CA MET A 147 2.55 10.29 -7.12
C MET A 147 2.21 11.78 -7.10
N ASP A 148 3.05 12.65 -7.68
CA ASP A 148 2.75 14.09 -7.75
C ASP A 148 1.61 14.36 -8.73
N THR A 149 1.59 13.67 -9.87
CA THR A 149 0.46 13.72 -10.81
C THR A 149 -0.83 13.21 -10.16
N ILE A 150 -0.78 12.08 -9.45
CA ILE A 150 -1.95 11.54 -8.74
C ILE A 150 -2.45 12.53 -7.68
N CYS A 151 -1.54 13.01 -6.84
CA CYS A 151 -1.82 13.98 -5.78
C CYS A 151 -2.51 15.23 -6.35
N LYS A 152 -1.97 15.79 -7.44
CA LYS A 152 -2.56 16.95 -8.11
C LYS A 152 -3.99 16.66 -8.59
N ARG A 153 -4.20 15.55 -9.31
CA ARG A 153 -5.52 15.21 -9.89
C ARG A 153 -6.59 14.99 -8.82
N VAL A 154 -6.25 14.33 -7.72
CA VAL A 154 -7.20 14.10 -6.62
C VAL A 154 -7.55 15.41 -5.92
N ASN A 155 -6.57 16.27 -5.66
CA ASN A 155 -6.83 17.59 -5.06
C ASN A 155 -7.67 18.48 -5.99
N ASP A 156 -7.37 18.50 -7.30
CA ASP A 156 -8.12 19.27 -8.31
C ASP A 156 -9.59 18.81 -8.42
N ALA A 157 -9.86 17.53 -8.17
CA ALA A 157 -11.22 16.98 -8.16
C ALA A 157 -12.08 17.49 -6.98
N GLY A 158 -11.47 18.08 -5.95
CA GLY A 158 -12.21 18.77 -4.88
C GLY A 158 -13.10 17.87 -4.02
N ILE A 159 -12.72 16.60 -3.83
CA ILE A 159 -13.55 15.58 -3.15
C ILE A 159 -13.66 15.73 -1.62
N GLY A 160 -13.18 16.84 -1.06
CA GLY A 160 -13.20 17.10 0.39
C GLY A 160 -12.06 16.45 1.17
N ILE A 161 -11.07 15.85 0.49
CA ILE A 161 -9.82 15.37 1.09
C ILE A 161 -8.63 16.09 0.46
N THR A 162 -7.66 16.42 1.31
CA THR A 162 -6.35 16.89 0.88
C THR A 162 -5.41 15.70 0.78
N VAL A 163 -4.75 15.60 -0.37
CA VAL A 163 -3.68 14.63 -0.62
C VAL A 163 -2.34 15.35 -0.67
N SER A 164 -1.28 14.72 -0.16
CA SER A 164 0.09 15.21 -0.27
C SER A 164 1.04 14.08 -0.70
N THR A 165 2.27 14.41 -1.06
CA THR A 165 3.32 13.42 -1.35
C THR A 165 4.43 13.48 -0.31
N SER A 166 5.11 12.35 -0.11
CA SER A 166 6.24 12.21 0.81
C SER A 166 7.32 11.34 0.18
N GLU A 167 8.59 11.67 0.42
CA GLU A 167 9.73 10.82 0.04
C GLU A 167 10.25 10.00 1.23
N ASP A 168 9.53 9.95 2.35
CA ASP A 168 9.96 9.20 3.53
C ASP A 168 8.79 8.49 4.22
N ALA A 169 8.60 7.21 3.88
CA ALA A 169 7.64 6.33 4.54
C ALA A 169 8.06 5.91 5.97
N GLY A 170 9.15 6.49 6.50
CA GLY A 170 9.76 6.18 7.79
C GLY A 170 10.83 5.09 7.69
N ARG A 171 11.23 4.51 8.83
CA ARG A 171 12.20 3.39 8.91
C ARG A 171 11.70 2.29 9.84
N TYR A 172 10.45 1.90 9.63
CA TYR A 172 9.77 0.84 10.37
C TYR A 172 9.01 -0.08 9.39
N LEU A 173 7.99 -0.80 9.87
CA LEU A 173 7.27 -1.80 9.08
C LEU A 173 6.51 -1.22 7.86
N CYS A 174 6.07 0.04 7.89
CA CYS A 174 5.46 0.70 6.73
C CYS A 174 6.44 0.73 5.54
N ASP A 175 7.58 1.42 5.71
CA ASP A 175 8.65 1.50 4.72
C ASP A 175 9.23 0.12 4.36
N TYR A 176 9.40 -0.77 5.34
CA TYR A 176 9.90 -2.13 5.11
C TYR A 176 8.99 -2.95 4.19
N THR A 177 7.68 -2.91 4.46
CA THR A 177 6.67 -3.64 3.67
C THR A 177 6.54 -3.01 2.29
N TYR A 178 6.58 -1.68 2.21
CA TYR A 178 6.57 -0.95 0.95
C TYR A 178 7.78 -1.30 0.08
N TYR A 179 8.99 -1.21 0.63
CA TYR A 179 10.24 -1.55 -0.05
C TYR A 179 10.22 -3.00 -0.55
N THR A 180 9.78 -3.94 0.29
CA THR A 180 9.69 -5.36 -0.09
C THR A 180 8.77 -5.54 -1.31
N SER A 181 7.58 -4.93 -1.31
CA SER A 181 6.66 -5.01 -2.45
C SER A 181 7.16 -4.28 -3.69
N LEU A 182 7.80 -3.11 -3.53
CA LEU A 182 8.45 -2.42 -4.66
C LEU A 182 9.53 -3.29 -5.30
N HIS A 183 10.36 -3.95 -4.48
CA HIS A 183 11.42 -4.83 -4.96
C HIS A 183 10.85 -6.06 -5.69
N LEU A 184 9.88 -6.76 -5.09
CA LEU A 184 9.23 -7.94 -5.68
C LEU A 184 8.44 -7.59 -6.95
N GLY A 185 7.71 -6.48 -6.92
CA GLY A 185 6.83 -6.00 -7.98
C GLY A 185 7.53 -5.17 -9.05
N LYS A 186 8.85 -5.01 -9.00
CA LYS A 186 9.62 -4.16 -9.92
C LYS A 186 9.05 -2.73 -10.03
N GLY A 187 8.75 -2.13 -8.89
CA GLY A 187 8.18 -0.79 -8.75
C GLY A 187 6.64 -0.71 -8.81
N ARG A 188 5.94 -1.82 -9.04
CA ARG A 188 4.45 -1.90 -9.05
C ARG A 188 3.84 -1.97 -7.66
N ALA A 189 4.24 -1.08 -6.78
CA ALA A 189 3.62 -0.91 -5.47
C ALA A 189 3.44 0.57 -5.14
N ALA A 190 2.48 0.87 -4.27
CA ALA A 190 2.25 2.19 -3.71
C ALA A 190 2.07 2.06 -2.19
N PHE A 191 2.33 3.13 -1.45
CA PHE A 191 2.01 3.21 -0.03
C PHE A 191 1.27 4.53 0.24
N VAL A 192 0.17 4.42 0.98
CA VAL A 192 -0.68 5.54 1.36
C VAL A 192 -0.75 5.61 2.88
N HIS A 193 -0.23 6.69 3.46
CA HIS A 193 -0.49 7.00 4.86
C HIS A 193 -1.81 7.75 5.00
N VAL A 194 -2.68 7.28 5.90
CA VAL A 194 -3.91 7.98 6.28
C VAL A 194 -3.74 8.64 7.66
N PRO A 195 -4.39 9.81 7.88
CA PRO A 195 -4.43 10.43 9.19
C PRO A 195 -5.32 9.63 10.17
N PRO A 196 -5.26 9.92 11.49
CA PRO A 196 -6.13 9.30 12.48
C PRO A 196 -7.63 9.57 12.21
N LEU A 197 -8.49 8.64 12.63
CA LEU A 197 -9.94 8.80 12.49
C LEU A 197 -10.46 10.02 13.23
N GLY A 198 -11.38 10.74 12.59
CA GLY A 198 -12.01 11.94 13.13
C GLY A 198 -11.12 13.18 13.12
N ARG A 199 -9.87 13.09 12.62
CA ARG A 199 -8.91 14.20 12.61
C ARG A 199 -8.02 14.16 11.36
N PRO A 200 -8.35 14.87 10.27
CA PRO A 200 -9.54 15.70 10.04
C PRO A 200 -10.72 14.96 9.39
N TYR A 201 -10.56 13.68 9.08
CA TYR A 201 -11.48 12.94 8.21
C TYR A 201 -12.22 11.83 8.95
N SER A 202 -13.48 11.59 8.58
CA SER A 202 -14.21 10.38 9.01
C SER A 202 -13.71 9.13 8.26
N GLY A 203 -14.09 7.93 8.71
CA GLY A 203 -13.78 6.69 7.99
C GLY A 203 -14.30 6.71 6.54
N LYS A 204 -15.53 7.20 6.34
CA LYS A 204 -16.14 7.36 5.01
C LYS A 204 -15.38 8.33 4.12
N ASP A 205 -14.89 9.43 4.70
CA ASP A 205 -14.04 10.36 3.95
C ASP A 205 -12.78 9.62 3.50
N LEU A 206 -12.06 8.96 4.42
CA LEU A 206 -10.85 8.21 4.09
C LEU A 206 -11.08 7.14 3.02
N GLY A 207 -12.20 6.41 3.08
CA GLY A 207 -12.58 5.43 2.06
C GLY A 207 -12.74 6.07 0.67
N ARG A 208 -13.44 7.22 0.59
CA ARG A 208 -13.57 7.99 -0.68
C ARG A 208 -12.22 8.54 -1.16
N GLY A 209 -11.37 8.99 -0.25
CA GLY A 209 -10.02 9.46 -0.56
C GLY A 209 -9.15 8.35 -1.16
N LEU A 210 -9.15 7.17 -0.54
CA LEU A 210 -8.46 5.99 -1.07
C LEU A 210 -9.01 5.58 -2.42
N GLN A 211 -10.33 5.56 -2.59
CA GLN A 211 -10.98 5.23 -3.86
C GLN A 211 -10.48 6.14 -4.98
N ALA A 212 -10.51 7.45 -4.76
CA ALA A 212 -10.10 8.44 -5.76
C ALA A 212 -8.60 8.34 -6.09
N VAL A 213 -7.74 8.20 -5.07
CA VAL A 213 -6.30 8.00 -5.26
C VAL A 213 -6.03 6.77 -6.13
N ILE A 214 -6.73 5.67 -5.87
CA ILE A 214 -6.44 4.38 -6.51
C ILE A 214 -7.00 4.34 -7.92
N GLN A 215 -8.16 4.94 -8.16
CA GLN A 215 -8.65 5.14 -9.51
C GLN A 215 -7.68 5.97 -10.36
N GLU A 216 -7.03 7.00 -9.80
CA GLU A 216 -6.00 7.74 -10.52
C GLU A 216 -4.72 6.92 -10.75
N MET A 217 -4.33 6.06 -9.79
CA MET A 217 -3.22 5.11 -9.99
C MET A 217 -3.49 4.17 -11.17
N LEU A 218 -4.69 3.60 -11.25
CA LEU A 218 -5.08 2.70 -12.34
C LEU A 218 -5.08 3.38 -13.70
N LYS A 219 -5.67 4.59 -13.80
CA LYS A 219 -5.66 5.38 -15.05
C LYS A 219 -4.24 5.64 -15.56
N LEU A 220 -3.28 5.89 -14.66
CA LEU A 220 -1.88 6.07 -15.05
C LEU A 220 -1.23 4.76 -15.55
N LEU A 221 -1.57 3.62 -14.94
CA LEU A 221 -1.09 2.33 -15.42
C LEU A 221 -1.61 2.01 -16.83
N GLU A 222 -2.90 2.22 -17.10
CA GLU A 222 -3.49 2.04 -18.43
C GLU A 222 -2.86 2.96 -19.50
N GLY A 223 -2.61 4.23 -19.14
CA GLY A 223 -1.95 5.20 -20.02
C GLY A 223 -0.52 4.79 -20.39
N SER A 224 0.23 4.21 -19.46
CA SER A 224 1.60 3.75 -19.73
C SER A 224 1.65 2.56 -20.71
N HIS A 225 0.66 1.66 -20.66
CA HIS A 225 0.56 0.51 -21.56
C HIS A 225 0.23 0.90 -23.01
N SER A 226 -0.51 1.98 -23.21
CA SER A 226 -0.89 2.46 -24.54
C SER A 226 0.25 3.22 -25.25
N GLU A 227 1.12 3.92 -24.50
CA GLU A 227 2.31 4.57 -25.06
C GLU A 227 3.42 3.58 -25.46
N GLU A 228 3.63 2.51 -24.69
CA GLU A 228 4.58 1.44 -25.02
C GLU A 228 4.15 0.65 -26.27
N ALA A 229 2.85 0.37 -26.43
CA ALA A 229 2.31 -0.30 -27.61
C ALA A 229 2.47 0.54 -28.89
N GLN A 230 2.37 1.87 -28.79
CA GLN A 230 2.56 2.78 -29.93
C GLN A 230 4.03 2.98 -30.33
N LYS A 231 5.00 2.81 -29.41
CA LYS A 231 6.43 2.83 -29.74
C LYS A 231 6.90 1.56 -30.46
N GLY A 232 6.27 0.41 -30.21
CA GLY A 232 6.59 -0.87 -30.86
C GLY A 232 6.24 -0.95 -32.36
N THR A 233 5.28 -0.15 -32.84
CA THR A 233 4.82 -0.22 -34.24
C THR A 233 5.62 0.67 -35.20
N LYS A 234 6.48 1.58 -34.71
CA LYS A 234 7.22 2.56 -35.53
C LYS A 234 8.63 2.12 -35.98
N HIS A 235 9.05 0.88 -35.74
CA HIS A 235 10.42 0.43 -36.07
C HIS A 235 10.52 -0.68 -37.12
N SER A 236 9.47 -0.94 -37.90
CA SER A 236 9.52 -1.90 -39.00
C SER A 236 8.92 -1.34 -40.30
N SER A 237 9.52 -0.29 -40.82
CA SER A 237 9.40 0.09 -42.23
C SER A 237 10.48 1.13 -42.56
N ASP A 238 11.70 0.63 -42.79
CA ASP A 238 12.57 1.17 -43.85
C ASP A 238 13.84 0.32 -43.95
N LYS A 239 13.93 -0.45 -45.04
CA LYS A 239 15.17 -0.46 -45.81
C LYS A 239 14.87 -0.77 -47.28
N PRO A 240 15.38 0.06 -48.21
CA PRO A 240 15.25 -0.18 -49.65
C PRO A 240 16.05 -1.40 -50.12
#